data_AF-A0A1W0E5P6-F1
#
_entry.id   AF-A0A1W0E5P6-F1
#
_cell.length_a   1.000
_cell.length_b   1.000
_cell.length_c   1.000
_cell.angle_alpha   90.00
_cell.angle_beta   90.00
_cell.angle_gamma   90.00
#
_symmetry.space_group_name_H-M   'P 1'
#
loop_
_entity.id
_entity.type
_entity.pdbx_description
1 polymer ?
#
loop_
_entity_poly.entity_id
_entity_poly.type
_entity_poly.pdbx_seq_one_letter_code
_entity_poly.pdbx_strand_id
1 'polypeptide(L)'
;MSEEKRNFENFLKTHFIKQSCGYEPIDLSQNYLRHYGLKSEKKLFLSYLEIFYIFIEKFEINKQIDYVNNVFGKHTEKIHIYLSLKNANFNILETNSTLCIYEKSKNFNRKTCNHIGELKIMDAIDNFQIDSERMVVAVLNINSSAFLQIKHIDSLEKTNNDFLHK
;
A
#
# COMPACT_ATOMS: atom_id res chain seq x y z
N MET A 1 23.52 -9.00 -9.09
CA MET A 1 22.04 -9.07 -8.95
C MET A 1 21.73 -10.27 -8.07
N SER A 2 20.98 -10.06 -6.98
CA SER A 2 20.57 -11.12 -6.04
C SER A 2 19.66 -12.16 -6.72
N GLU A 3 19.55 -13.34 -6.13
CA GLU A 3 18.66 -14.39 -6.64
C GLU A 3 17.19 -13.98 -6.51
N GLU A 4 16.85 -13.34 -5.40
CA GLU A 4 15.54 -12.77 -5.11
C GLU A 4 15.12 -11.77 -6.19
N LYS A 5 16.03 -10.89 -6.61
CA LYS A 5 15.77 -9.94 -7.69
C LYS A 5 15.50 -10.65 -9.02
N ARG A 6 16.28 -11.68 -9.37
CA ARG A 6 16.05 -12.48 -10.58
C ARG A 6 14.68 -13.15 -10.55
N ASN A 7 14.31 -13.73 -9.42
CA ASN A 7 13.03 -14.43 -9.28
C ASN A 7 11.85 -13.47 -9.45
N PHE A 8 11.92 -12.29 -8.83
CA PHE A 8 10.89 -11.27 -9.00
C PHE A 8 10.82 -10.72 -10.43
N GLU A 9 11.97 -10.45 -11.07
CA GLU A 9 12.02 -10.00 -12.47
C GLU A 9 11.44 -11.05 -13.43
N ASN A 10 11.70 -12.34 -13.18
CA ASN A 10 11.13 -13.43 -13.96
C ASN A 10 9.61 -13.52 -13.77
N PHE A 11 9.12 -13.38 -12.53
CA PHE A 11 7.69 -13.32 -12.25
C PHE A 11 7.01 -12.18 -13.02
N LEU A 12 7.60 -10.98 -13.01
CA LEU A 12 7.11 -9.83 -13.77
C LEU A 12 7.01 -10.12 -15.26
N LYS A 13 8.08 -10.63 -15.88
CA LYS A 13 8.12 -10.94 -17.32
C LYS A 13 7.13 -12.02 -17.73
N THR A 14 6.85 -12.97 -16.83
CA THR A 14 5.99 -14.13 -17.10
C THR A 14 4.51 -13.81 -16.99
N HIS A 15 4.15 -12.85 -16.13
CA HIS A 15 2.75 -12.60 -15.77
C HIS A 15 2.24 -11.19 -16.14
N PHE A 16 3.12 -10.27 -16.49
CA PHE A 16 2.76 -8.87 -16.72
C PHE A 16 3.47 -8.27 -17.95
N ILE A 17 2.77 -7.34 -18.61
CA ILE A 17 3.28 -6.51 -19.68
C ILE A 17 3.55 -5.12 -19.10
N LYS A 18 4.79 -4.65 -19.19
CA LYS A 18 5.16 -3.29 -18.74
C LYS A 18 4.58 -2.26 -19.70
N GLN A 19 3.92 -1.25 -19.13
CA GLN A 19 3.34 -0.11 -19.81
C GLN A 19 3.94 1.19 -19.24
N SER A 20 3.68 2.34 -19.86
CA SER A 20 4.18 3.63 -19.38
C SER A 20 3.64 4.00 -17.99
N CYS A 21 2.41 3.57 -17.68
CA CYS A 21 1.69 3.90 -16.44
C CYS A 21 1.64 2.76 -15.41
N GLY A 22 2.34 1.64 -15.64
CA GLY A 22 2.31 0.50 -14.73
C GLY A 22 2.45 -0.83 -15.46
N TYR A 23 1.80 -1.86 -14.95
CA TYR A 23 1.92 -3.23 -15.43
C TYR A 23 0.53 -3.83 -15.66
N GLU A 24 0.30 -4.31 -16.87
CA GLU A 24 -0.94 -4.96 -17.27
C GLU A 24 -0.79 -6.48 -17.09
N PRO A 25 -1.67 -7.17 -16.35
CA PRO A 25 -1.60 -8.62 -16.21
C PRO A 25 -1.95 -9.29 -17.54
N ILE A 26 -1.18 -10.33 -17.90
CA ILE A 26 -1.43 -11.12 -19.12
C ILE A 26 -2.76 -11.88 -19.00
N ASP A 27 -3.14 -12.30 -17.79
CA ASP A 27 -4.39 -13.01 -17.51
C ASP A 27 -5.24 -12.27 -16.46
N LEU A 28 -6.38 -11.74 -16.91
CA LEU A 28 -7.34 -11.01 -16.09
C LEU A 28 -8.37 -11.91 -15.39
N SER A 29 -8.43 -13.20 -15.71
CA SER A 29 -9.39 -14.14 -15.11
C SER A 29 -9.03 -14.51 -13.66
N GLN A 30 -7.86 -14.07 -13.20
CA GLN A 30 -7.29 -14.45 -11.93
C GLN A 30 -7.93 -13.69 -10.75
N ASN A 31 -8.65 -14.43 -9.89
CA ASN A 31 -9.31 -13.88 -8.71
C ASN A 31 -8.36 -13.22 -7.71
N TYR A 32 -7.07 -13.59 -7.69
CA TYR A 32 -6.09 -12.98 -6.77
C TYR A 32 -5.78 -11.52 -7.09
N LEU A 33 -6.11 -11.03 -8.29
CA LEU A 33 -5.98 -9.62 -8.67
C LEU A 33 -7.14 -8.76 -8.16
N ARG A 34 -8.09 -9.36 -7.44
CA ARG A 34 -9.22 -8.65 -6.83
C ARG A 34 -8.70 -7.66 -5.79
N HIS A 35 -9.14 -6.41 -5.91
CA HIS A 35 -8.76 -5.27 -5.06
C HIS A 35 -7.33 -4.72 -5.27
N TYR A 36 -6.67 -5.10 -6.36
CA TYR A 36 -5.43 -4.47 -6.82
C TYR A 36 -5.65 -3.66 -8.10
N GLY A 37 -4.74 -2.72 -8.35
CA GLY A 37 -4.59 -1.98 -9.58
C GLY A 37 -5.70 -0.98 -9.86
N LEU A 38 -5.43 -0.10 -10.82
CA LEU A 38 -6.36 0.88 -11.36
C LEU A 38 -6.95 0.37 -12.67
N LYS A 39 -8.29 0.37 -12.77
CA LYS A 39 -9.02 0.04 -13.98
C LYS A 39 -9.17 1.31 -14.79
N SER A 40 -8.60 1.31 -15.98
CA SER A 40 -8.83 2.34 -16.99
C SER A 40 -9.44 1.66 -18.21
N GLU A 41 -10.62 2.10 -18.61
CA GLU A 41 -11.42 1.49 -19.68
C GLU A 41 -11.60 -0.04 -19.47
N LYS A 42 -11.00 -0.85 -20.34
CA LYS A 42 -11.04 -2.33 -20.30
C LYS A 42 -9.76 -2.94 -19.75
N LYS A 43 -8.82 -2.13 -19.27
CA LYS A 43 -7.50 -2.58 -18.80
C LYS A 43 -7.36 -2.41 -17.30
N LEU A 44 -6.60 -3.31 -16.70
CA LEU A 44 -6.18 -3.23 -15.31
C LEU A 44 -4.68 -2.94 -15.28
N PHE A 45 -4.28 -1.89 -14.58
CA PHE A 45 -2.88 -1.52 -14.40
C PHE A 45 -2.53 -1.66 -12.94
N LEU A 46 -1.50 -2.44 -12.64
CA LEU A 46 -0.95 -2.57 -11.31
C LEU A 46 0.32 -1.75 -11.20
N SER A 47 0.54 -1.19 -10.02
CA SER A 47 1.82 -0.59 -9.68
C SER A 47 2.87 -1.66 -9.38
N TYR A 48 4.13 -1.27 -9.42
CA TYR A 48 5.23 -2.16 -9.08
C TYR A 48 5.14 -2.69 -7.63
N LEU A 49 4.64 -1.85 -6.71
CA LEU A 49 4.43 -2.22 -5.31
C LEU A 49 3.36 -3.30 -5.16
N GLU A 50 2.24 -3.14 -5.88
CA GLU A 50 1.13 -4.10 -5.85
C GLU A 50 1.59 -5.48 -6.35
N ILE A 51 2.37 -5.50 -7.44
CA ILE A 51 2.89 -6.76 -7.99
C ILE A 51 3.90 -7.40 -7.05
N PHE A 52 4.75 -6.60 -6.41
CA PHE A 52 5.70 -7.14 -5.44
C PHE A 52 4.99 -7.80 -4.25
N TYR A 53 3.92 -7.20 -3.73
CA TYR A 53 3.13 -7.84 -2.68
C TYR A 53 2.45 -9.13 -3.16
N ILE A 54 1.86 -9.13 -4.35
CA ILE A 54 1.26 -10.35 -4.94
C ILE A 54 2.30 -11.47 -5.06
N PHE A 55 3.54 -11.12 -5.44
CA PHE A 55 4.63 -12.07 -5.51
C PHE A 55 4.97 -12.65 -4.13
N ILE A 56 5.12 -11.79 -3.12
CA ILE A 56 5.39 -12.20 -1.73
C ILE A 56 4.31 -13.16 -1.21
N GLU A 57 3.04 -12.84 -1.43
CA GLU A 57 1.89 -13.68 -1.04
C GLU A 57 1.88 -15.01 -1.78
N LYS A 58 2.08 -14.99 -3.11
CA LYS A 58 2.01 -16.19 -3.96
C LYS A 58 3.08 -17.23 -3.62
N PHE A 59 4.25 -16.77 -3.19
CA PHE A 59 5.38 -17.63 -2.85
C PHE A 59 5.60 -17.77 -1.34
N GLU A 60 4.66 -17.29 -0.52
CA GLU A 60 4.66 -17.43 0.95
C GLU A 60 6.01 -17.02 1.59
N ILE A 61 6.56 -15.88 1.17
CA ILE A 61 7.88 -15.43 1.59
C ILE A 61 7.82 -14.94 3.06
N ASN A 62 8.41 -15.73 3.97
CA ASN A 62 8.38 -15.45 5.41
C ASN A 62 9.29 -14.27 5.84
N LYS A 63 10.46 -14.10 5.21
CA LYS A 63 11.42 -13.03 5.53
C LYS A 63 11.24 -11.83 4.59
N GLN A 64 10.05 -11.21 4.63
CA GLN A 64 9.67 -10.17 3.67
C GLN A 64 10.62 -8.97 3.68
N ILE A 65 11.10 -8.53 4.86
CA ILE A 65 12.00 -7.37 4.99
C ILE A 65 13.34 -7.64 4.28
N ASP A 66 13.97 -8.78 4.55
CA ASP A 66 15.23 -9.17 3.91
C ASP A 66 15.06 -9.27 2.39
N TYR A 67 13.93 -9.84 1.95
CA TYR A 67 13.62 -9.96 0.53
C TYR A 67 13.50 -8.60 -0.15
N VAL A 68 12.82 -7.65 0.50
CA VAL A 68 12.72 -6.26 0.01
C VAL A 68 14.12 -5.66 -0.15
N ASN A 69 14.96 -5.75 0.86
CA ASN A 69 16.32 -5.20 0.80
C ASN A 69 17.15 -5.87 -0.31
N ASN A 70 17.01 -7.18 -0.50
CA ASN A 70 17.73 -7.92 -1.54
C ASN A 70 17.24 -7.58 -2.96
N VAL A 71 15.95 -7.25 -3.14
CA VAL A 71 15.37 -6.91 -4.45
C VAL A 71 15.57 -5.43 -4.81
N PHE A 72 15.38 -4.53 -3.86
CA PHE A 72 15.29 -3.09 -4.10
C PHE A 72 16.50 -2.30 -3.62
N GLY A 73 17.33 -2.87 -2.75
CA GLY A 73 18.49 -2.19 -2.17
C GLY A 73 18.10 -1.26 -1.03
N LYS A 74 18.42 0.04 -1.15
CA LYS A 74 18.12 1.08 -0.15
C LYS A 74 16.91 1.91 -0.58
N HIS A 75 16.34 2.68 0.36
CA HIS A 75 15.16 3.54 0.16
C HIS A 75 13.87 2.74 -0.15
N THR A 76 13.60 1.74 0.69
CA THR A 76 12.51 0.76 0.55
C THR A 76 11.32 1.04 1.47
N GLU A 77 11.29 2.21 2.10
CA GLU A 77 10.31 2.63 3.12
C GLU A 77 8.87 2.43 2.65
N LYS A 78 8.59 2.85 1.41
CA LYS A 78 7.26 2.73 0.80
C LYS A 78 6.82 1.28 0.65
N ILE A 79 7.74 0.38 0.31
CA ILE A 79 7.45 -1.05 0.17
C ILE A 79 7.16 -1.64 1.55
N HIS A 80 8.00 -1.34 2.54
CA HIS A 80 7.80 -1.81 3.92
C HIS A 80 6.46 -1.35 4.51
N ILE A 81 6.09 -0.09 4.28
CA ILE A 81 4.79 0.44 4.72
C ILE A 81 3.65 -0.28 3.99
N TYR A 82 3.76 -0.42 2.67
CA TYR A 82 2.73 -1.08 1.87
C TYR A 82 2.51 -2.53 2.34
N LEU A 83 3.58 -3.29 2.57
CA LEU A 83 3.52 -4.65 3.12
C LEU A 83 2.88 -4.67 4.51
N SER A 84 3.32 -3.78 5.40
CA SER A 84 2.79 -3.69 6.77
C SER A 84 1.28 -3.44 6.78
N LEU A 85 0.80 -2.52 5.94
CA LEU A 85 -0.62 -2.21 5.83
C LEU A 85 -1.43 -3.35 5.22
N LYS A 86 -0.90 -4.03 4.19
CA LYS A 86 -1.57 -5.19 3.60
C LYS A 86 -1.65 -6.37 4.59
N ASN A 87 -0.57 -6.65 5.30
CA ASN A 87 -0.51 -7.68 6.34
C ASN A 87 -1.44 -7.36 7.53
N ALA A 88 -1.67 -6.08 7.80
CA ALA A 88 -2.67 -5.61 8.77
C ALA A 88 -4.11 -5.66 8.23
N ASN A 89 -4.37 -6.34 7.11
CA ASN A 89 -5.66 -6.43 6.47
C ASN A 89 -6.26 -5.06 6.11
N PHE A 90 -5.51 -4.21 5.40
CA PHE A 90 -6.08 -3.04 4.71
C PHE A 90 -6.12 -3.25 3.19
N ASN A 91 -7.05 -2.56 2.53
CA ASN A 91 -7.02 -2.41 1.08
C ASN A 91 -6.24 -1.13 0.76
N ILE A 92 -5.10 -1.27 0.07
CA ILE A 92 -4.27 -0.14 -0.35
C ILE A 92 -4.32 -0.02 -1.86
N LEU A 93 -4.53 1.21 -2.35
CA LEU A 93 -4.41 1.56 -3.77
C LEU A 93 -3.38 2.66 -3.93
N GLU A 94 -2.48 2.50 -4.90
CA GLU A 94 -1.52 3.54 -5.26
C GLU A 94 -2.07 4.41 -6.40
N THR A 95 -2.13 5.73 -6.20
CA THR A 95 -2.55 6.70 -7.22
C THR A 95 -1.58 7.87 -7.22
N ASN A 96 -0.93 8.16 -8.35
CA ASN A 96 0.01 9.28 -8.51
C ASN A 96 1.04 9.40 -7.36
N SER A 97 1.65 8.27 -6.98
CA SER A 97 2.60 8.15 -5.85
C SER A 97 2.00 8.22 -4.44
N THR A 98 0.72 8.52 -4.28
CA THR A 98 0.00 8.48 -2.99
C THR A 98 -0.58 7.10 -2.72
N LEU A 99 -0.52 6.64 -1.46
CA LEU A 99 -1.17 5.40 -1.04
C LEU A 99 -2.49 5.73 -0.35
N CYS A 100 -3.62 5.40 -0.98
CA CYS A 100 -4.94 5.53 -0.39
C CYS A 100 -5.24 4.28 0.44
N ILE A 101 -5.56 4.46 1.73
CA ILE A 101 -5.84 3.37 2.68
C ILE A 101 -7.34 3.20 2.83
N TYR A 102 -7.83 1.97 2.70
CA TYR A 102 -9.24 1.63 2.86
C TYR A 102 -9.38 0.45 3.83
N GLU A 103 -10.52 0.40 4.53
CA GLU A 103 -10.90 -0.79 5.29
C GLU A 103 -10.99 -2.03 4.39
N LYS A 104 -10.67 -3.19 4.96
CA LYS A 104 -10.88 -4.45 4.27
C LYS A 104 -12.36 -4.77 4.22
N SER A 105 -12.85 -4.92 2.99
CA SER A 105 -14.20 -5.42 2.74
C SER A 105 -14.20 -6.41 1.59
N LYS A 106 -15.03 -7.45 1.70
CA LYS A 106 -15.29 -8.39 0.60
C LYS A 106 -15.92 -7.67 -0.59
N ASN A 107 -16.71 -6.64 -0.34
CA ASN A 107 -17.40 -5.84 -1.35
C ASN A 107 -16.65 -4.54 -1.65
N PHE A 108 -15.33 -4.53 -1.44
CA PHE A 108 -14.51 -3.35 -1.70
C PHE A 108 -14.70 -2.86 -3.14
N ASN A 109 -15.15 -1.61 -3.26
CA ASN A 109 -15.29 -0.92 -4.52
C ASN A 109 -14.62 0.44 -4.41
N ARG A 110 -13.49 0.56 -5.10
CA ARG A 110 -12.66 1.77 -5.21
C ARG A 110 -13.42 3.07 -5.55
N LYS A 111 -14.59 2.99 -6.20
CA LYS A 111 -15.36 4.18 -6.60
C LYS A 111 -16.33 4.66 -5.52
N THR A 112 -16.76 3.76 -4.64
CA THR A 112 -17.85 4.03 -3.68
C THR A 112 -17.41 3.90 -2.24
N CYS A 113 -16.33 3.17 -1.96
CA CYS A 113 -15.73 3.10 -0.63
C CYS A 113 -14.94 4.39 -0.37
N ASN A 114 -15.20 5.01 0.78
CA ASN A 114 -14.37 6.12 1.26
C ASN A 114 -13.05 5.58 1.81
N HIS A 115 -11.94 6.25 1.50
CA HIS A 115 -10.66 5.94 2.13
C HIS A 115 -10.62 6.44 3.58
N ILE A 116 -9.87 5.74 4.42
CA ILE A 116 -9.50 6.12 5.78
C ILE A 116 -8.61 7.36 5.75
N GLY A 117 -7.69 7.40 4.80
CA GLY A 117 -6.82 8.54 4.56
C GLY A 117 -5.88 8.32 3.38
N GLU A 118 -5.24 9.40 2.99
CA GLU A 118 -4.15 9.41 2.03
C GLU A 118 -2.82 9.40 2.79
N LEU A 119 -2.01 8.39 2.53
CA LEU A 119 -0.71 8.24 3.14
C LEU A 119 0.35 8.99 2.33
N LYS A 120 1.02 9.92 3.01
CA LYS A 120 2.26 10.54 2.55
C LYS A 120 3.43 9.97 3.33
N ILE A 121 4.46 9.59 2.58
CA ILE A 121 5.75 9.17 3.14
C ILE A 121 6.64 10.38 3.02
N MET A 122 7.16 10.84 4.16
CA MET A 122 7.98 12.04 4.24
C MET A 122 9.26 11.68 4.96
N ASP A 123 10.37 12.29 4.54
CA ASP A 123 11.61 12.24 5.30
C ASP A 123 11.40 12.91 6.68
N ALA A 124 12.29 12.64 7.63
CA ALA A 124 12.27 13.35 8.91
C ALA A 124 12.42 14.85 8.66
N ILE A 125 11.34 15.60 8.89
CA ILE A 125 11.28 17.06 8.78
C ILE A 125 10.79 17.64 10.10
N ASP A 126 11.36 18.76 10.48
CA ASP A 126 11.00 19.47 11.72
C ASP A 126 9.59 20.07 11.69
N ASN A 127 9.02 20.27 10.50
CA ASN A 127 7.66 20.79 10.29
C ASN A 127 7.04 20.22 8.99
N PHE A 128 5.76 19.85 9.02
CA PHE A 128 4.99 19.51 7.82
C PHE A 128 3.61 20.17 7.83
N GLN A 129 3.12 20.52 6.64
CA GLN A 129 1.80 21.11 6.47
C GLN A 129 0.75 20.02 6.29
N ILE A 130 -0.38 20.17 6.99
CA ILE A 130 -1.57 19.34 6.80
C ILE A 130 -2.37 19.99 5.69
N ASP A 131 -2.47 19.32 4.54
CA ASP A 131 -3.15 19.82 3.33
C ASP A 131 -4.40 19.01 2.96
N SER A 132 -4.79 18.04 3.80
CA SER A 132 -5.96 17.18 3.60
C SER A 132 -6.74 17.01 4.91
N GLU A 133 -8.06 16.99 4.80
CA GLU A 133 -8.98 16.72 5.92
C GLU A 133 -8.78 15.32 6.52
N ARG A 134 -8.19 14.38 5.76
CA ARG A 134 -7.97 12.97 6.14
C ARG A 134 -6.56 12.52 5.75
N MET A 135 -5.56 13.06 6.43
CA MET A 135 -4.17 12.72 6.22
C MET A 135 -3.73 11.58 7.14
N VAL A 136 -2.98 10.62 6.60
CA VAL A 136 -2.25 9.62 7.40
C VAL A 136 -0.76 9.84 7.20
N VAL A 137 -0.01 9.89 8.29
CA VAL A 137 1.45 10.00 8.29
C VAL A 137 2.03 8.69 8.81
N ALA A 138 2.94 8.09 8.03
CA ALA A 138 3.75 6.98 8.52
C ALA A 138 5.09 7.52 9.03
N VAL A 139 5.36 7.31 10.32
CA VAL A 139 6.66 7.59 10.94
C VAL A 139 7.44 6.29 10.99
N LEU A 140 8.63 6.29 10.39
CA LEU A 140 9.48 5.12 10.31
C LEU A 140 10.69 5.28 11.22
N ASN A 141 11.02 4.21 11.93
CA ASN A 141 12.30 3.97 12.57
C ASN A 141 12.91 2.70 11.95
N ILE A 142 14.21 2.49 12.13
CA ILE A 142 14.97 1.34 11.64
C ILE A 142 14.27 0.00 11.94
N ASN A 143 13.56 -0.10 13.07
CA ASN A 143 12.94 -1.34 13.53
C ASN A 143 11.40 -1.28 13.67
N SER A 144 10.76 -0.15 13.37
CA SER A 144 9.32 -0.01 13.61
C SER A 144 8.67 1.04 12.72
N SER A 145 7.34 0.95 12.59
CA SER A 145 6.52 1.97 11.95
C SER A 145 5.37 2.36 12.87
N ALA A 146 5.03 3.65 12.88
CA ALA A 146 3.86 4.18 13.55
C ALA A 146 3.02 4.96 12.53
N PHE A 147 1.70 4.89 12.66
CA PHE A 147 0.76 5.58 11.77
C PHE A 147 -0.04 6.59 12.58
N LEU A 148 0.01 7.84 12.16
CA LEU A 148 -0.74 8.95 12.75
C LEU A 148 -1.86 9.34 11.79
N GLN A 149 -3.11 9.14 12.19
CA GLN A 149 -4.25 9.69 11.46
C GLN A 149 -4.53 11.10 11.97
N ILE A 150 -4.42 12.08 11.08
CA ILE A 150 -4.71 13.49 11.35
C ILE A 150 -6.10 13.78 10.80
N LYS A 151 -6.96 14.34 11.65
CA LYS A 151 -8.31 14.77 11.28
C LYS A 151 -8.45 16.25 11.60
N HIS A 152 -9.01 17.02 10.67
CA HIS A 152 -9.46 18.37 10.98
C HIS A 152 -10.61 18.31 11.98
N ILE A 153 -10.53 19.10 13.04
CA ILE A 153 -11.58 19.19 14.07
C ILE A 153 -11.94 20.66 14.21
N ASP A 154 -13.17 21.02 13.80
CA ASP A 154 -13.65 22.41 13.86
C ASP A 154 -13.88 22.90 15.29
N SER A 155 -14.17 21.97 16.22
CA SER A 155 -14.33 22.26 17.65
C SER A 155 -13.98 21.04 18.51
N LEU A 156 -13.19 21.24 19.57
CA LEU A 156 -12.93 20.21 20.58
C LEU A 156 -14.19 19.96 21.40
N GLU A 157 -14.94 18.93 21.06
CA GLU A 157 -15.96 18.37 21.95
C GLU A 157 -15.28 17.46 22.97
N LYS A 158 -15.66 17.59 24.25
CA LYS A 158 -15.26 16.62 25.28
C LYS A 158 -15.92 15.28 24.94
N THR A 159 -15.13 14.32 24.45
CA THR A 159 -15.56 12.93 24.41
C THR A 159 -15.68 12.41 25.84
N ASN A 160 -16.92 12.26 26.32
CA ASN A 160 -17.18 11.44 27.50
C ASN A 160 -16.80 10.00 27.14
N ASN A 161 -15.77 9.48 27.80
CA ASN A 161 -15.29 8.11 27.64
C ASN A 161 -16.32 7.12 28.22
N ASP A 162 -17.35 6.78 27.44
CA ASP A 162 -18.27 5.68 27.76
C ASP A 162 -17.83 4.33 27.13
N PHE A 163 -16.60 4.24 26.61
CA PHE A 163 -16.10 3.03 25.94
C PHE A 163 -15.39 2.00 26.84
N LEU A 164 -15.43 2.17 28.17
CA LEU A 164 -15.03 1.12 29.10
C LEU A 164 -16.27 0.50 29.73
N HIS A 165 -16.99 -0.33 28.98
CA HIS A 165 -17.72 -1.51 29.45
C HIS A 165 -18.53 -2.12 28.29
N LYS A 166 -17.97 -3.15 27.65
CA LYS A 166 -18.69 -4.35 27.20
C LYS A 166 -17.71 -5.44 26.78
#